data_AF-A0A1C4QHU1-F1
#
_entry.id   AF-A0A1C4QHU1-F1
#
_cell.length_a   1.000
_cell.length_b   1.000
_cell.length_c   1.000
_cell.angle_alpha   90.00
_cell.angle_beta   90.00
_cell.angle_gamma   90.00
#
_symmetry.space_group_name_H-M   'P 1'
#
loop_
_entity.id
_entity.type
_entity.pdbx_description
1 polymer ?
#
loop_
_entity_poly.entity_id
_entity_poly.type
_entity_poly.pdbx_seq_one_letter_code
_entity_poly.pdbx_strand_id
1 'polypeptide(L)'
;MTIFRCSNCQQPVTSEVVSGEPVRSPERPPGHEVVPPRMSLGIFDTNFDGSLLILHPDDVPGTVLHPDPQRVSGCCGLAGLDGPNLVCGGCGVEVATKESDCWSDNLVALIAAAVTDGHTTDADV
;
A
#
# COMPACT_ATOMS: atom_id res chain seq x y z
N MET A 1 -5.58 15.75 4.97
CA MET A 1 -5.87 14.62 4.05
C MET A 1 -4.91 14.76 2.89
N THR A 2 -4.33 13.65 2.43
CA THR A 2 -3.28 13.62 1.41
C THR A 2 -3.61 12.55 0.38
N ILE A 3 -3.33 12.84 -0.89
CA ILE A 3 -3.32 11.84 -1.96
C ILE A 3 -1.87 11.65 -2.38
N PHE A 4 -1.33 10.43 -2.26
CA PHE A 4 -0.01 10.13 -2.78
C PHE A 4 -0.08 9.92 -4.28
N ARG A 5 0.80 10.61 -5.00
CA ARG A 5 0.90 10.59 -6.45
C ARG A 5 2.21 9.94 -6.86
N CYS A 6 2.21 9.20 -7.96
CA CYS A 6 3.44 8.62 -8.50
C CYS A 6 4.45 9.73 -8.81
N SER A 7 5.67 9.64 -8.27
CA SER A 7 6.70 10.66 -8.48
C SER A 7 7.09 10.81 -9.97
N ASN A 8 6.95 9.74 -10.76
CA ASN A 8 7.31 9.73 -12.18
C ASN A 8 6.24 10.35 -13.10
N CYS A 9 4.95 10.08 -12.88
CA CYS A 9 3.88 10.49 -13.80
C CYS A 9 2.72 11.29 -13.18
N GLN A 10 2.76 11.52 -11.86
CA GLN A 10 1.78 12.29 -11.10
C GLN A 10 0.35 11.72 -11.06
N GLN A 11 0.13 10.54 -11.65
CA GLN A 11 -1.08 9.74 -11.47
C GLN A 11 -1.31 9.50 -9.96
N PRO A 12 -2.53 9.77 -9.43
CA PRO A 12 -2.89 9.36 -8.08
C PRO A 12 -2.64 7.87 -7.91
N VAL A 13 -1.89 7.50 -6.87
CA VAL A 13 -1.62 6.11 -6.50
C VAL A 13 -2.61 5.68 -5.40
N THR A 14 -2.95 6.59 -4.49
CA THR A 14 -3.87 6.34 -3.39
C THR A 14 -5.22 7.04 -3.55
N SER A 15 -6.20 6.61 -2.76
CA SER A 15 -7.33 7.43 -2.32
C SER A 15 -6.85 8.55 -1.36
N GLU A 16 -7.78 9.36 -0.85
CA GLU A 16 -7.47 10.30 0.23
C GLU A 16 -7.18 9.55 1.53
N VAL A 17 -6.05 9.85 2.16
CA VAL A 17 -5.63 9.24 3.42
C VAL A 17 -5.16 10.28 4.44
N VAL A 18 -5.19 9.91 5.72
CA VAL A 18 -4.65 10.71 6.83
C VAL A 18 -3.68 9.87 7.66
N SER A 19 -2.70 10.54 8.29
CA SER A 19 -1.79 9.84 9.19
C SER A 19 -2.54 9.37 10.44
N GLY A 20 -2.25 8.16 10.90
CA GLY A 20 -2.80 7.60 12.13
C GLY A 20 -2.10 6.30 12.51
N GLU A 21 -2.54 5.72 13.63
CA GLU A 21 -1.91 4.51 14.16
C GLU A 21 -2.47 3.23 13.49
N PRO A 22 -1.64 2.18 13.35
CA PRO A 22 -2.09 0.86 12.95
C PRO A 22 -3.16 0.29 13.88
N VAL A 23 -4.04 -0.53 13.33
CA VAL A 23 -4.96 -1.34 14.12
C VAL A 23 -4.14 -2.37 14.90
N ARG A 24 -4.44 -2.55 16.19
CA ARG A 24 -3.82 -3.64 16.95
C ARG A 24 -4.11 -4.96 16.27
N SER A 25 -3.06 -5.65 15.83
CA SER A 25 -3.22 -6.96 15.19
C SER A 25 -3.94 -7.93 16.12
N PRO A 26 -5.04 -8.55 15.68
CA PRO A 26 -5.62 -9.67 16.40
C PRO A 26 -4.64 -10.86 16.38
N GLU A 27 -4.91 -11.85 17.23
CA GLU A 27 -4.24 -13.15 17.08
C GLU A 27 -4.46 -13.69 15.66
N ARG A 28 -3.41 -14.26 15.06
CA ARG A 28 -3.52 -14.83 13.72
C ARG A 28 -4.55 -15.98 13.76
N PRO A 29 -5.59 -15.93 12.92
CA PRO A 29 -6.56 -17.01 12.84
C PRO A 29 -5.87 -18.32 12.46
N PRO A 30 -6.32 -19.46 13.01
CA PRO A 30 -5.78 -20.75 12.62
C PRO A 30 -6.14 -21.05 11.15
N GLY A 31 -5.23 -21.70 10.43
CA GLY A 31 -5.49 -22.20 9.07
C GLY A 31 -4.95 -21.31 7.94
N HIS A 32 -5.69 -21.26 6.83
CA HIS A 32 -5.30 -20.58 5.58
C HIS A 32 -6.18 -19.35 5.34
N GLU A 33 -6.28 -18.50 6.37
CA GLU A 33 -7.05 -17.26 6.32
C GLU A 33 -6.11 -16.05 6.37
N VAL A 34 -6.39 -15.06 5.52
CA VAL A 34 -5.68 -13.78 5.52
C VAL A 34 -6.15 -12.96 6.71
N VAL A 35 -5.22 -12.41 7.47
CA VAL A 35 -5.54 -11.57 8.63
C VAL A 35 -6.30 -10.30 8.20
N PRO A 36 -7.10 -9.68 9.10
CA PRO A 36 -7.67 -8.37 8.82
C PRO A 36 -6.58 -7.33 8.46
N PRO A 37 -6.92 -6.32 7.64
CA PRO A 37 -5.98 -5.25 7.29
C PRO A 37 -5.33 -4.59 8.52
N ARG A 38 -4.03 -4.32 8.41
CA ARG A 38 -3.23 -3.71 9.48
C ARG A 38 -3.58 -2.24 9.72
N MET A 39 -4.06 -1.56 8.71
CA MET A 39 -4.53 -0.18 8.78
C MET A 39 -6.05 -0.13 8.62
N SER A 40 -6.71 0.84 9.24
CA SER A 40 -8.09 1.17 8.88
C SER A 40 -8.12 1.86 7.52
N LEU A 41 -9.22 1.71 6.78
CA LEU A 41 -9.44 2.41 5.51
C LEU A 41 -9.30 3.94 5.70
N GLY A 42 -8.57 4.59 4.79
CA GLY A 42 -8.28 6.02 4.82
C GLY A 42 -7.17 6.43 5.80
N ILE A 43 -6.52 5.48 6.49
CA ILE A 43 -5.44 5.75 7.43
C ILE A 43 -4.13 5.18 6.89
N PHE A 44 -3.05 5.97 6.97
CA PHE A 44 -1.69 5.48 6.75
C PHE A 44 -0.80 5.75 7.96
N ASP A 45 0.22 4.92 8.12
CA ASP A 45 1.32 5.15 9.06
C ASP A 45 2.65 5.15 8.31
N THR A 46 3.68 5.73 8.91
CA THR A 46 5.04 5.69 8.36
C THR A 46 5.84 4.64 9.12
N ASN A 47 6.58 3.79 8.40
CA ASN A 47 7.43 2.81 9.05
C ASN A 47 8.59 3.50 9.82
N PHE A 48 9.31 2.72 10.62
CA PHE A 48 10.31 3.26 11.54
C PHE A 48 11.39 4.15 10.89
N ASP A 49 11.86 3.82 9.69
CA ASP A 49 12.92 4.56 9.00
C ASP A 49 12.40 5.59 7.97
N GLY A 50 11.09 5.73 7.82
CA GLY A 50 10.48 6.66 6.88
C GLY A 50 10.50 6.24 5.42
N SER A 51 11.01 5.05 5.09
CA SER A 51 11.13 4.57 3.71
C SER A 51 9.81 4.02 3.15
N LEU A 52 8.87 3.63 4.02
CA LEU A 52 7.60 3.02 3.65
C LEU A 52 6.42 3.71 4.33
N LEU A 53 5.36 3.89 3.56
CA LEU A 53 4.05 4.30 4.05
C LEU A 53 3.18 3.04 4.07
N ILE A 54 2.61 2.72 5.23
CA ILE A 54 1.80 1.53 5.45
C ILE A 54 0.34 1.91 5.32
N LEU A 55 -0.38 1.29 4.38
CA LEU A 55 -1.77 1.61 4.04
C LEU A 55 -2.67 0.38 4.13
N HIS A 56 -3.98 0.64 4.16
CA HIS A 56 -4.99 -0.38 3.91
C HIS A 56 -4.89 -0.86 2.44
N PRO A 57 -5.09 -2.16 2.15
CA PRO A 57 -4.98 -2.69 0.79
C PRO A 57 -5.89 -2.05 -0.27
N ASP A 58 -7.01 -1.49 0.15
CA ASP A 58 -7.98 -0.84 -0.74
C ASP A 58 -7.74 0.66 -0.93
N ASP A 59 -6.76 1.26 -0.22
CA ASP A 59 -6.43 2.68 -0.35
C ASP A 59 -5.49 2.98 -1.53
N VAL A 60 -5.16 1.99 -2.38
CA VAL A 60 -4.23 2.13 -3.51
C VAL A 60 -4.86 1.87 -4.90
N PRO A 61 -6.02 2.49 -5.24
CA PRO A 61 -6.72 2.22 -6.50
C PRO A 61 -5.95 2.62 -7.75
N GLY A 62 -4.90 3.46 -7.63
CA GLY A 62 -4.04 3.87 -8.73
C GLY A 62 -2.91 2.89 -9.06
N THR A 63 -2.92 1.71 -8.44
CA THR A 63 -1.93 0.66 -8.67
C THR A 63 -2.50 -0.52 -9.45
N VAL A 64 -1.62 -1.25 -10.12
CA VAL A 64 -1.90 -2.55 -10.74
C VAL A 64 -0.81 -3.54 -10.37
N LEU A 65 -1.08 -4.83 -10.50
CA LEU A 65 -0.10 -5.88 -10.22
C LEU A 65 1.11 -5.76 -11.16
N HIS A 66 2.28 -6.04 -10.62
CA HIS A 66 3.52 -6.11 -11.40
C HIS A 66 3.40 -7.22 -12.47
N PRO A 67 3.89 -7.00 -13.71
CA PRO A 67 3.73 -7.97 -14.80
C PRO A 67 4.60 -9.24 -14.65
N ASP A 68 5.64 -9.20 -13.84
CA ASP A 68 6.47 -10.37 -13.50
C ASP A 68 5.72 -11.30 -12.53
N PRO A 69 5.36 -12.53 -12.95
CA PRO A 69 4.61 -13.46 -12.11
C PRO A 69 5.37 -13.92 -10.87
N GLN A 70 6.71 -13.82 -10.83
CA GLN A 70 7.47 -14.13 -9.62
C GLN A 70 7.19 -13.12 -8.51
N ARG A 71 6.89 -11.85 -8.85
CA ARG A 71 6.52 -10.82 -7.88
C ARG A 71 5.10 -10.99 -7.33
N VAL A 72 4.26 -11.78 -8.02
CA VAL A 72 2.83 -11.91 -7.75
C VAL A 72 2.51 -13.34 -7.30
N SER A 73 3.26 -13.83 -6.31
CA SER A 73 3.20 -15.19 -5.79
C SER A 73 2.67 -15.23 -4.35
N GLY A 74 2.16 -16.38 -3.93
CA GLY A 74 1.77 -16.69 -2.54
C GLY A 74 0.70 -17.78 -2.45
N CYS A 75 0.29 -18.14 -1.23
CA CYS A 75 -0.64 -19.24 -0.98
C CYS A 75 -2.11 -18.78 -1.02
N CYS A 76 -2.48 -17.87 -0.13
CA CYS A 76 -3.85 -17.34 -0.02
C CYS A 76 -4.01 -15.96 -0.66
N GLY A 77 -2.89 -15.31 -0.96
CA GLY A 77 -2.79 -14.00 -1.58
C GLY A 77 -1.33 -13.68 -1.86
N LEU A 78 -0.94 -12.40 -1.83
CA LEU A 78 0.41 -11.99 -2.18
C LEU A 78 1.36 -12.13 -0.99
N ALA A 79 2.47 -12.85 -1.18
CA ALA A 79 3.49 -13.06 -0.17
C ALA A 79 4.30 -11.78 0.15
N GLY A 80 4.47 -10.89 -0.82
CA GLY A 80 5.23 -9.64 -0.67
C GLY A 80 6.76 -9.83 -0.52
N LEU A 81 7.29 -11.02 -0.79
CA LEU A 81 8.70 -11.35 -0.53
C LEU A 81 9.66 -11.04 -1.68
N ASP A 82 9.19 -11.14 -2.92
CA ASP A 82 10.05 -11.04 -4.08
C ASP A 82 10.24 -9.59 -4.55
N GLY A 83 10.00 -8.59 -3.68
CA GLY A 83 10.07 -7.15 -3.92
C GLY A 83 8.75 -6.52 -4.41
N PRO A 84 8.77 -5.30 -4.99
CA PRO A 84 7.54 -4.57 -5.33
C PRO A 84 6.66 -5.37 -6.28
N ASN A 85 5.40 -5.54 -5.87
CA ASN A 85 4.39 -6.31 -6.61
C ASN A 85 3.22 -5.43 -7.07
N LEU A 86 3.28 -4.13 -6.78
CA LEU A 86 2.39 -3.11 -7.29
C LEU A 86 3.18 -2.05 -8.04
N VAL A 87 2.72 -1.77 -9.26
CA VAL A 87 3.23 -0.70 -10.12
C VAL A 87 2.17 0.39 -10.28
N CYS A 88 2.61 1.61 -10.60
CA CYS A 88 1.71 2.69 -10.95
C CYS A 88 0.88 2.32 -12.19
N GLY A 89 -0.45 2.40 -12.10
CA GLY A 89 -1.34 2.11 -13.22
C GLY A 89 -1.19 3.07 -14.42
N GLY A 90 -0.58 4.24 -14.21
CA GLY A 90 -0.35 5.23 -15.27
C GLY A 90 0.93 5.02 -16.08
N CYS A 91 2.04 4.65 -15.44
CA CYS A 91 3.35 4.56 -16.12
C CYS A 91 4.13 3.27 -15.86
N GLY A 92 3.61 2.35 -15.02
CA GLY A 92 4.21 1.04 -14.79
C GLY A 92 5.46 1.03 -13.90
N VAL A 93 5.88 2.15 -13.32
CA VAL A 93 6.99 2.14 -12.35
C VAL A 93 6.57 1.46 -11.04
N GLU A 94 7.49 0.74 -10.41
CA GLU A 94 7.28 0.12 -9.09
C GLU A 94 6.96 1.20 -8.05
N VAL A 95 5.90 0.99 -7.27
CA VAL A 95 5.48 1.95 -6.23
C VAL A 95 5.22 1.31 -4.88
N ALA A 96 4.84 0.03 -4.81
CA ALA A 96 4.49 -0.59 -3.53
C ALA A 96 4.65 -2.12 -3.52
N THR A 97 4.65 -2.66 -2.31
CA THR A 97 4.52 -4.09 -2.01
C THR A 97 3.24 -4.33 -1.22
N LYS A 98 2.39 -5.23 -1.70
CA LYS A 98 1.22 -5.75 -0.97
C LYS A 98 1.56 -7.08 -0.32
N GLU A 99 1.24 -7.19 0.96
CA GLU A 99 1.20 -8.44 1.71
C GLU A 99 -0.26 -8.80 1.95
N SER A 100 -0.63 -10.04 1.65
CA SER A 100 -1.98 -10.58 1.90
C SER A 100 -2.00 -12.11 1.87
N ASP A 101 -0.90 -12.76 2.27
CA ASP A 101 -0.84 -14.21 2.40
C ASP A 101 -1.28 -14.64 3.82
N CYS A 102 -1.69 -15.89 4.01
CA CYS A 102 -2.21 -16.36 5.30
C CYS A 102 -1.16 -16.40 6.43
N TRP A 103 0.12 -16.25 6.09
CA TRP A 103 1.24 -16.21 7.03
C TRP A 103 1.93 -14.83 7.09
N SER A 104 1.51 -13.85 6.28
CA SER A 104 2.01 -12.47 6.30
C SER A 104 1.05 -11.54 7.05
N ASP A 105 1.38 -10.24 7.10
CA ASP A 105 0.37 -9.22 7.41
C ASP A 105 -0.58 -9.04 6.22
N ASN A 106 -1.58 -8.18 6.40
CA ASN A 106 -2.46 -7.71 5.33
C ASN A 106 -2.36 -6.19 5.21
N LEU A 107 -1.51 -5.72 4.32
CA LEU A 107 -1.18 -4.30 4.16
C LEU A 107 -0.64 -3.99 2.77
N VAL A 108 -0.53 -2.69 2.46
CA VAL A 108 0.30 -2.21 1.35
C VAL A 108 1.39 -1.30 1.91
N ALA A 109 2.64 -1.63 1.60
CA ALA A 109 3.81 -0.82 1.90
C ALA A 109 4.20 -0.03 0.63
N LEU A 110 3.78 1.24 0.59
CA LEU A 110 4.08 2.19 -0.48
C LEU A 110 5.49 2.76 -0.28
N ILE A 111 6.32 2.72 -1.32
CA ILE A 111 7.69 3.21 -1.30
C ILE A 111 7.67 4.74 -1.26
N ALA A 112 8.13 5.35 -0.17
CA ALA A 112 8.06 6.79 0.02
C ALA A 112 8.76 7.57 -1.11
N ALA A 113 9.91 7.09 -1.59
CA ALA A 113 10.64 7.72 -2.69
C ALA A 113 9.95 7.59 -4.08
N ALA A 114 8.98 6.67 -4.23
CA ALA A 114 8.24 6.47 -5.47
C ALA A 114 6.98 7.36 -5.58
N VAL A 115 6.69 8.14 -4.54
CA VAL A 115 5.52 9.01 -4.49
C VAL A 115 5.84 10.42 -3.99
N THR A 116 4.95 11.35 -4.30
CA THR A 116 4.93 12.71 -3.76
C THR A 116 3.57 12.96 -3.11
N ASP A 117 3.56 13.75 -2.04
CA ASP A 117 2.34 14.19 -1.38
C ASP A 117 1.63 15.26 -2.21
N GLY A 118 0.44 14.93 -2.70
CA GLY A 118 -0.49 15.93 -3.21
C GLY A 118 -1.25 16.54 -2.05
N HIS A 119 -0.76 17.65 -1.46
CA HIS A 119 -1.61 18.48 -0.63
C HIS A 119 -2.65 19.16 -1.52
N THR A 120 -3.92 18.80 -1.35
CA THR A 120 -5.02 19.67 -1.75
C THR A 120 -4.99 20.86 -0.80
N THR A 121 -4.29 21.93 -1.17
CA THR A 121 -4.53 23.21 -0.49
C THR A 121 -5.98 23.57 -0.77
N ASP A 122 -6.81 23.55 0.26
CA ASP A 122 -8.06 24.32 0.28
C ASP A 122 -7.64 25.78 0.04
N ALA A 123 -7.72 26.21 -1.22
CA ALA A 123 -7.58 27.57 -1.63
C ALA A 123 -8.95 28.05 -2.11
N ASP A 124 -9.59 28.82 -1.23
CA ASP A 124 -10.51 29.92 -1.48
C ASP A 124 -11.73 29.71 -2.40
N VAL A 125 -12.91 29.57 -1.76
CA VAL A 125 -14.14 30.27 -2.18
C VAL A 125 -14.86 30.84 -0.95
#